data_AF-A0A3B4Y5L5-F1
#
_entry.id   AF-A0A3B4Y5L5-F1
#
_cell.length_a   1.000
_cell.length_b   1.000
_cell.length_c   1.000
_cell.angle_alpha   90.00
_cell.angle_beta   90.00
_cell.angle_gamma   90.00
#
_symmetry.space_group_name_H-M   'P 1'
#
loop_
_entity.id
_entity.type
_entity.pdbx_description
1 polymer ?
#
loop_
_entity_poly.entity_id
_entity_poly.type
_entity_poly.pdbx_seq_one_letter_code
_entity_poly.pdbx_strand_id
1 'polypeptide(L)'
;MPVGTDWELVPGLAVSQLVLSCRTVWVRCVNGDLARRYGVCERNPAGDYWKKIPGTANWLTVTPEDELWAVTVIGGLSRRLTKLLPQTPCKPSSSGPVLSGDDVDDEWELI
;
A
#
# COMPACT_ATOMS: atom_id res chain seq x y z
N MET A 1 17.77 -7.33 -24.90
CA MET A 1 17.50 -6.58 -23.65
C MET A 1 16.69 -5.35 -24.03
N PRO A 2 15.54 -5.08 -23.40
CA PRO A 2 14.85 -3.81 -23.60
C PRO A 2 15.73 -2.67 -23.06
N VAL A 3 15.77 -1.55 -23.76
CA VAL A 3 16.53 -0.35 -23.36
C VAL A 3 15.52 0.79 -23.23
N GLY A 4 15.49 1.43 -22.07
CA GLY A 4 14.68 2.63 -21.87
C GLY A 4 15.22 3.79 -22.71
N THR A 5 14.34 4.52 -23.38
CA THR A 5 14.71 5.59 -24.31
C THR A 5 14.51 6.99 -23.71
N ASP A 6 13.68 7.12 -22.68
CA ASP A 6 13.20 8.37 -22.12
C ASP A 6 12.84 8.19 -20.63
N TRP A 7 12.81 9.30 -19.87
CA TRP A 7 12.29 9.36 -18.52
C TRP A 7 10.97 10.13 -18.46
N GLU A 8 9.90 9.46 -18.04
CA GLU A 8 8.61 10.10 -17.81
C GLU A 8 8.47 10.59 -16.35
N LEU A 9 7.97 11.81 -16.18
CA LEU A 9 7.66 12.35 -14.86
C LEU A 9 6.38 11.72 -14.31
N VAL A 10 6.49 11.06 -13.15
CA VAL A 10 5.32 10.61 -12.37
C VAL A 10 4.93 11.71 -11.38
N PRO A 11 3.81 12.43 -11.58
CA PRO A 11 3.45 13.56 -10.73
C PRO A 11 2.93 13.14 -9.34
N GLY A 12 2.82 14.12 -8.45
CA GLY A 12 1.98 14.04 -7.24
C GLY A 12 2.71 14.16 -5.91
N LEU A 13 4.00 13.81 -5.83
CA LEU A 13 4.76 13.86 -4.56
C LEU A 13 6.16 14.45 -4.78
N ALA A 14 6.59 15.31 -3.85
CA ALA A 14 7.99 15.73 -3.74
C ALA A 14 8.76 14.68 -2.92
N VAL A 15 9.61 13.91 -3.60
CA VAL A 15 10.31 12.75 -3.03
C VAL A 15 11.80 13.00 -2.84
N SER A 16 12.36 12.39 -1.80
CA SER A 16 13.80 12.41 -1.49
C SER A 16 14.45 11.03 -1.62
N GLN A 17 13.66 9.96 -1.57
CA GLN A 17 14.14 8.59 -1.76
C GLN A 17 13.08 7.76 -2.49
N LEU A 18 13.51 6.94 -3.45
CA LEU A 18 12.70 5.95 -4.16
C LEU A 18 13.38 4.58 -4.02
N VAL A 19 12.61 3.57 -3.62
CA VAL A 19 13.11 2.21 -3.43
C VAL A 19 12.16 1.21 -4.07
N LEU A 20 12.75 0.17 -4.68
CA LEU A 20 12.06 -0.76 -5.56
C LEU A 20 12.35 -2.19 -5.13
N SER A 21 11.31 -3.02 -5.14
CA SER A 21 11.44 -4.47 -5.14
C SER A 21 11.05 -5.04 -6.50
N CYS A 22 10.93 -6.36 -6.61
CA CYS A 22 10.38 -7.02 -7.79
C CYS A 22 8.90 -6.71 -8.04
N ARG A 23 8.15 -6.17 -7.05
CA ARG A 23 6.68 -6.03 -7.12
C ARG A 23 6.17 -4.67 -6.64
N THR A 24 6.96 -3.91 -5.90
CA THR A 24 6.49 -2.70 -5.22
C THR A 24 7.46 -1.54 -5.37
N VAL A 25 6.88 -0.35 -5.48
CA VAL A 25 7.60 0.94 -5.52
C VAL A 25 7.20 1.70 -4.27
N TRP A 26 8.19 2.14 -3.51
CA TRP A 26 7.99 2.96 -2.31
C TRP A 26 8.81 4.24 -2.41
N VAL A 27 8.30 5.28 -1.78
CA VAL A 27 8.99 6.57 -1.71
C VAL A 27 8.96 7.14 -0.30
N ARG A 28 10.00 7.91 0.01
CA ARG A 28 10.07 8.82 1.15
C ARG A 28 9.97 10.25 0.63
N CYS A 29 8.96 10.97 1.08
CA CYS A 29 8.76 12.37 0.74
C CYS A 29 9.81 13.25 1.44
N VAL A 30 10.00 14.48 0.95
CA VAL A 30 10.93 15.46 1.56
C VAL A 30 10.56 15.79 3.01
N ASN A 31 9.27 15.72 3.36
CA ASN A 31 8.75 15.91 4.71
C ASN A 31 8.85 14.66 5.61
N GLY A 32 9.42 13.56 5.10
CA GLY A 32 9.54 12.28 5.80
C GLY A 32 8.34 11.34 5.69
N ASP A 33 7.23 11.77 5.07
CA ASP A 33 6.08 10.90 4.81
C ASP A 33 6.46 9.72 3.90
N LEU A 34 5.74 8.62 4.03
CA LEU A 34 5.91 7.42 3.21
C LEU A 34 4.73 7.25 2.24
N ALA A 35 5.01 6.80 1.02
CA ALA A 35 3.98 6.42 0.07
C ALA A 35 4.37 5.19 -0.76
N ARG A 36 3.36 4.45 -1.21
CA ARG A 36 3.50 3.32 -2.15
C ARG A 36 2.84 3.65 -3.47
N ARG A 37 3.46 3.29 -4.60
CA ARG A 37 2.82 3.34 -5.92
C ARG A 37 1.94 2.12 -6.13
N TYR A 38 0.70 2.34 -6.56
CA TYR A 38 -0.24 1.28 -6.95
C TYR A 38 -0.46 1.30 -8.47
N GLY A 39 -0.89 0.17 -9.04
CA GLY A 39 -1.15 0.05 -10.48
C GLY A 39 0.05 -0.31 -11.35
N VAL A 40 1.24 -0.44 -10.76
CA VAL A 40 2.47 -0.77 -11.49
C VAL A 40 2.36 -2.19 -12.06
N CYS A 41 2.47 -2.30 -13.38
CA CYS A 41 2.51 -3.57 -14.10
C CYS A 41 3.29 -3.44 -15.41
N GLU A 42 3.49 -4.55 -16.12
CA GLU A 42 4.25 -4.56 -17.38
C GLU A 42 3.65 -3.63 -18.46
N ARG A 43 2.32 -3.48 -18.49
CA ARG A 43 1.62 -2.58 -19.41
C ARG A 43 1.47 -1.15 -18.89
N ASN A 44 1.72 -0.94 -17.59
CA ASN A 44 1.62 0.36 -16.93
C ASN A 44 2.77 0.50 -15.91
N PRO A 45 4.01 0.72 -16.36
CA PRO A 45 5.17 0.83 -15.47
C PRO A 45 5.12 2.08 -14.58
N ALA A 46 4.44 3.15 -15.02
CA ALA A 46 4.26 4.37 -14.23
C ALA A 46 3.30 4.17 -13.05
N GLY A 47 2.38 3.21 -13.14
CA GLY A 47 1.31 2.97 -12.18
C GLY A 47 0.26 4.08 -12.15
N ASP A 48 -0.73 3.95 -11.29
CA ASP A 48 -1.94 4.78 -11.31
C ASP A 48 -1.85 5.93 -10.29
N TYR A 49 -1.56 5.62 -9.03
CA TYR A 49 -1.58 6.60 -7.95
C TYR A 49 -0.64 6.26 -6.79
N TRP A 50 -0.35 7.29 -5.97
CA TRP A 50 0.38 7.16 -4.72
C TRP A 50 -0.59 6.98 -3.56
N LYS A 51 -0.37 5.97 -2.71
CA LYS A 51 -1.09 5.79 -1.46
C LYS A 51 -0.18 6.16 -0.29
N LYS A 52 -0.60 7.13 0.52
CA LYS A 52 0.09 7.50 1.77
C LYS A 52 0.07 6.32 2.74
N ILE A 53 1.20 6.11 3.41
CA ILE A 53 1.40 5.07 4.41
C ILE A 53 1.58 5.77 5.76
N PRO A 54 0.88 5.35 6.82
CA PRO A 54 1.04 5.94 8.13
C PRO A 54 2.49 5.88 8.63
N GLY A 55 2.94 6.97 9.25
CA GLY A 55 4.28 7.11 9.80
C GLY A 55 5.25 7.92 8.94
N THR A 56 6.40 8.25 9.53
CA THR A 56 7.51 8.94 8.89
C THR A 56 8.81 8.19 9.13
N ALA A 57 9.81 8.40 8.26
CA ALA A 57 11.12 7.80 8.41
C ALA A 57 12.23 8.76 7.95
N ASN A 58 13.44 8.51 8.46
CA ASN A 58 14.67 9.16 7.96
C ASN A 58 15.17 8.46 6.69
N TRP A 59 15.06 7.13 6.65
CA TRP A 59 15.50 6.30 5.53
C TRP A 59 14.56 5.13 5.30
N LEU A 60 14.49 4.67 4.06
CA LEU A 60 13.68 3.55 3.62
C LEU A 60 14.52 2.59 2.77
N THR A 61 14.27 1.28 2.85
CA THR A 61 14.77 0.30 1.88
C THR A 61 13.80 -0.87 1.77
N VAL A 62 13.82 -1.57 0.64
CA VAL A 62 12.99 -2.75 0.39
C VAL A 62 13.85 -3.85 -0.21
N THR A 63 13.63 -5.10 0.23
CA THR A 63 14.30 -6.27 -0.36
C THR A 63 13.60 -6.72 -1.65
N PRO A 64 14.26 -7.53 -2.50
CA PRO A 64 13.60 -8.14 -3.65
C PRO A 64 12.33 -8.92 -3.30
N GLU A 65 12.27 -9.49 -2.10
CA GLU A 65 11.15 -10.28 -1.56
C GLU A 65 9.99 -9.45 -0.98
N ASP A 66 10.01 -8.11 -1.09
CA ASP A 66 9.06 -7.14 -0.49
C ASP A 66 9.17 -6.91 1.02
N GLU A 67 10.32 -7.16 1.64
CA GLU A 67 10.51 -6.78 3.04
C GLU A 67 10.89 -5.30 3.13
N LEU A 68 10.00 -4.47 3.68
CA LEU A 68 10.22 -3.03 3.83
C LEU A 68 10.83 -2.71 5.20
N TRP A 69 11.96 -2.02 5.18
CA TRP A 69 12.71 -1.58 6.36
C TRP A 69 12.88 -0.07 6.37
N ALA A 70 12.83 0.51 7.57
CA ALA A 70 12.97 1.95 7.76
C ALA A 70 13.87 2.27 8.96
N VAL A 71 14.65 3.34 8.81
CA VAL A 71 15.27 4.01 9.96
C VAL A 71 14.30 5.07 10.44
N THR A 72 13.80 4.92 11.66
CA THR A 72 12.83 5.84 12.26
C THR A 72 13.47 7.20 12.55
N VAL A 73 12.64 8.19 12.84
CA VAL A 73 13.11 9.54 13.18
C VAL A 73 14.02 9.58 14.41
N ILE A 74 13.88 8.63 15.33
CA ILE A 74 14.72 8.47 16.52
C ILE A 74 15.97 7.59 16.28
N GLY A 75 16.22 7.17 15.03
CA GLY A 75 17.38 6.35 14.66
C GLY A 75 17.21 4.84 14.88
N GLY A 76 16.03 4.38 15.28
CA GLY A 76 15.73 2.95 15.43
C GLY A 76 15.51 2.27 14.08
N LEU A 77 15.75 0.95 14.01
CA LEU A 77 15.42 0.15 12.84
C LEU A 77 14.01 -0.46 13.00
N SER A 78 13.17 -0.37 11.98
CA SER A 78 11.81 -0.91 11.98
C SER A 78 11.51 -1.67 10.69
N ARG A 79 10.81 -2.81 10.81
CA ARG A 79 10.29 -3.59 9.68
C ARG A 79 8.78 -3.43 9.58
N ARG A 80 8.26 -3.15 8.39
CA ARG A 80 6.81 -3.07 8.16
C ARG A 80 6.22 -4.47 8.01
N LEU A 81 5.26 -4.81 8.86
CA LEU A 81 4.46 -6.03 8.75
C LEU A 81 3.09 -5.70 8.17
N THR A 82 2.63 -6.50 7.21
CA THR A 82 1.29 -6.36 6.64
C THR A 82 0.51 -7.63 6.93
N LYS A 83 -0.62 -7.51 7.65
CA LYS A 83 -1.57 -8.60 7.81
C LYS A 83 -2.69 -8.39 6.80
N LEU A 84 -2.87 -9.35 5.90
CA LEU A 84 -4.05 -9.37 5.05
C LEU A 84 -5.22 -9.83 5.91
N LEU A 85 -6.22 -8.97 6.06
CA LEU A 85 -7.47 -9.38 6.71
C LEU A 85 -8.26 -10.20 5.69
N PRO A 86 -8.73 -11.41 6.06
CA PRO A 86 -9.63 -12.15 5.20
C PRO A 86 -10.87 -11.29 4.98
N GLN A 87 -11.19 -11.05 3.71
CA GLN A 87 -12.49 -10.50 3.35
C GLN A 87 -13.50 -11.55 3.81
N THR A 88 -14.39 -11.20 4.75
CA THR A 88 -15.57 -12.02 4.99
C THR A 88 -16.29 -12.14 3.66
N PRO A 89 -16.58 -13.35 3.15
CA PRO A 89 -17.40 -13.47 1.96
C PRO A 89 -18.72 -12.75 2.25
N CYS A 90 -19.01 -11.69 1.50
CA CYS A 90 -20.36 -11.16 1.46
C CYS A 90 -21.25 -12.34 1.06
N LYS A 91 -22.09 -12.82 1.98
CA LYS A 91 -23.11 -13.83 1.66
C LYS A 91 -23.85 -13.28 0.43
N PRO A 92 -23.91 -14.01 -0.70
CA PRO A 92 -24.81 -13.60 -1.76
C PRO A 92 -26.20 -13.59 -1.14
N SER A 93 -26.86 -12.43 -1.17
CA SER A 93 -28.25 -12.30 -0.75
C SER A 93 -29.05 -13.33 -1.53
N SER A 94 -29.46 -14.41 -0.88
CA SER A 94 -30.43 -15.32 -1.46
C SER A 94 -31.73 -14.55 -1.58
N SER A 95 -32.05 -14.09 -2.77
CA SER A 95 -33.37 -13.60 -3.12
C SER A 95 -34.38 -14.74 -2.93
N GLY A 96 -35.10 -14.72 -1.80
CA GLY A 96 -36.17 -15.64 -1.42
C GLY A 96 -36.90 -15.12 -0.18
N PRO A 97 -38.23 -15.31 -0.06
CA PRO A 97 -39.10 -14.37 0.64
C PRO A 97 -39.05 -14.48 2.17
N VAL A 98 -39.29 -13.31 2.78
CA VAL A 98 -39.49 -13.00 4.20
C VAL A 98 -40.25 -14.09 4.96
N LEU A 99 -39.64 -14.62 6.03
CA LEU A 99 -40.32 -15.07 7.25
C LEU A 99 -39.40 -14.93 8.46
N SER A 100 -39.72 -13.93 9.30
CA SER A 100 -39.64 -13.89 10.77
C SER A 100 -38.49 -14.59 11.52
N GLY A 101 -37.79 -13.79 12.32
CA GLY A 101 -37.04 -14.24 13.49
C GLY A 101 -35.90 -13.30 13.81
N ASP A 102 -36.02 -12.55 14.90
CA ASP A 102 -34.97 -11.74 15.52
C ASP A 102 -33.58 -12.37 15.41
N ASP A 103 -32.62 -11.62 14.86
CA ASP A 103 -31.19 -11.85 15.05
C ASP A 103 -30.52 -10.48 15.17
N VAL A 104 -30.61 -9.96 16.39
CA VAL A 104 -29.80 -8.85 16.88
C VAL A 104 -28.43 -9.45 17.15
N ASP A 105 -27.47 -9.29 16.24
CA ASP A 105 -26.06 -9.34 16.65
C ASP A 105 -25.15 -8.63 15.63
N ASP A 106 -24.42 -7.65 16.17
CA ASP A 106 -23.11 -7.18 15.72
C ASP A 106 -22.99 -6.29 14.47
N GLU A 107 -23.75 -5.19 14.45
CA GLU A 107 -23.32 -3.95 13.79
C GLU A 107 -22.23 -3.28 14.63
N TRP A 108 -20.98 -3.72 14.51
CA TRP A 108 -19.87 -2.97 15.07
C TRP A 108 -19.50 -1.80 14.14
N GLU A 109 -19.83 -0.58 14.54
CA GLU A 109 -19.29 0.64 13.93
C GLU A 109 -17.80 0.80 14.31
N LEU A 110 -16.95 1.00 13.30
CA LEU A 110 -15.53 1.32 13.52
C LEU A 110 -15.37 2.84 13.65
N ILE A 111 -15.03 3.33 14.86
CA ILE A 111 -14.43 4.66 15.07
C ILE A 111 -12.91 4.62 14.88
#